data_AF-A0A2N0D1U2-F1
#
_entry.id   AF-A0A2N0D1U2-F1
#
_cell.length_a   1.000
_cell.length_b   1.000
_cell.length_c   1.000
_cell.angle_alpha   90.00
_cell.angle_beta   90.00
_cell.angle_gamma   90.00
#
_symmetry.space_group_name_H-M   'P 1'
#
loop_
_entity.id
_entity.type
_entity.pdbx_description
1 polymer ?
#
loop_
_entity_poly.entity_id
_entity_poly.type
_entity_poly.pdbx_seq_one_letter_code
_entity_poly.pdbx_strand_id
1 'polypeptide(L)' 'MSHKVALKKRALSSNDLSMLDGLLKEWCESHHYDILNLEAQEAARELVMWFEFGVDKPHQLRELLATR' A
#
# COMPACT_ATOMS: atom_id res chain seq x y z
N MET A 1 7.04 -24.92 23.55
CA MET A 1 6.00 -24.75 22.53
C MET A 1 6.17 -23.38 21.93
N SER A 2 6.76 -23.27 20.73
CA SER A 2 6.96 -21.99 20.05
C SER A 2 5.70 -21.63 19.31
N HIS A 3 4.92 -20.70 19.85
CA HIS A 3 3.84 -20.04 19.12
C HIS A 3 4.48 -19.12 18.10
N LYS A 4 4.97 -19.69 16.99
CA LYS A 4 5.22 -18.93 15.76
C LYS A 4 3.85 -18.50 15.29
N VAL A 5 3.40 -17.33 15.73
CA VAL A 5 2.40 -16.57 15.01
C VAL A 5 3.03 -16.28 13.66
N ALA A 6 2.85 -17.19 12.71
CA ALA A 6 3.06 -16.90 11.31
C ALA A 6 1.97 -15.88 10.98
N LEU A 7 2.27 -14.61 11.27
CA LEU A 7 1.57 -13.48 10.68
C LEU A 7 1.63 -13.79 9.20
N LYS A 8 0.52 -14.24 8.61
CA LYS A 8 0.42 -14.52 7.19
C LYS A 8 0.54 -13.18 6.49
N LYS A 9 1.77 -12.68 6.38
CA LYS A 9 2.15 -11.58 5.52
C LYS A 9 1.76 -12.07 4.14
N ARG A 10 0.62 -11.60 3.64
CA ARG A 10 0.07 -12.06 2.37
C ARG A 10 1.17 -11.79 1.34
N ALA A 11 1.63 -12.83 0.65
CA ALA A 11 2.68 -12.65 -0.33
C ALA A 11 2.13 -11.70 -1.40
N LEU A 12 2.73 -10.52 -1.53
CA LEU A 12 2.40 -9.58 -2.59
C LEU A 12 2.73 -10.27 -3.92
N SER A 13 1.69 -10.58 -4.69
CA SER A 13 1.89 -11.00 -6.07
C SER A 13 2.42 -9.81 -6.86
N SER A 14 3.07 -10.08 -7.99
CA SER A 14 3.47 -9.03 -8.92
C SER A 14 2.25 -8.21 -9.41
N ASN A 15 1.08 -8.85 -9.50
CA ASN A 15 -0.19 -8.18 -9.82
C ASN A 15 -0.66 -7.23 -8.70
N ASP A 16 -0.49 -7.61 -7.44
CA ASP A 16 -0.85 -6.77 -6.29
C ASP A 16 0.08 -5.56 -6.23
N LEU A 17 1.38 -5.77 -6.45
CA LEU A 17 2.37 -4.70 -6.56
C LEU A 17 2.02 -3.70 -7.67
N SER A 18 1.62 -4.16 -8.85
CA SER A 18 1.17 -3.26 -9.92
C SER A 18 -0.10 -2.48 -9.55
N MET A 19 -1.01 -3.09 -8.79
CA MET A 19 -2.20 -2.39 -8.28
C MET A 19 -1.82 -1.30 -7.27
N LEU A 20 -0.96 -1.62 -6.28
CA LEU A 20 -0.50 -0.67 -5.28
C LEU A 20 0.30 0.48 -5.90
N ASP A 21 1.17 0.18 -6.86
CA ASP A 21 1.94 1.18 -7.62
C ASP A 21 1.02 2.12 -8.41
N GLY A 22 -0.01 1.58 -9.07
CA GLY A 22 -1.01 2.39 -9.77
C GLY A 22 -1.75 3.34 -8.84
N LEU A 23 -2.19 2.86 -7.68
CA LEU A 23 -2.86 3.69 -6.67
C LEU A 23 -1.94 4.78 -6.11
N LEU A 24 -0.68 4.43 -5.84
CA LEU A 24 0.31 5.38 -5.36
C LEU A 24 0.59 6.47 -6.40
N LYS A 25 0.72 6.09 -7.67
CA LYS A 25 0.98 7.02 -8.76
C LYS A 25 -0.18 8.00 -8.95
N GLU A 26 -1.43 7.51 -8.96
CA GLU A 26 -2.61 8.37 -9.03
C GLU A 26 -2.67 9.37 -7.87
N TRP A 27 -2.31 8.92 -6.66
CA TRP A 27 -2.25 9.78 -5.48
C TRP A 27 -1.13 10.81 -5.60
N CYS A 28 0.07 10.41 -5.99
CA CYS A 28 1.19 11.32 -6.21
C CYS A 28 0.85 12.39 -7.27
N GLU A 29 0.24 11.99 -8.39
CA GLU A 29 -0.21 12.91 -9.44
C GLU A 29 -1.27 13.89 -8.92
N SER A 30 -2.23 13.42 -8.12
CA SER A 30 -3.27 14.27 -7.53
C SER A 30 -2.70 15.32 -6.57
N HIS A 31 -1.67 14.95 -5.82
CA HIS A 31 -1.04 15.81 -4.82
C HIS A 31 0.20 16.58 -5.35
N HIS A 32 0.54 16.43 -6.63
CA HIS A 32 1.77 16.96 -7.24
C HIS A 32 3.05 16.54 -6.49
N TYR A 33 3.07 15.32 -5.94
CA TYR A 33 4.25 14.74 -5.34
C TYR A 33 5.09 14.00 -6.38
N ASP A 34 6.40 14.20 -6.31
CA ASP A 34 7.34 13.35 -7.03
C ASP A 34 7.34 11.94 -6.41
N ILE A 35 7.52 10.92 -7.22
CA ILE A 35 7.61 9.52 -6.75
C ILE A 35 8.80 9.32 -5.79
N LEU A 36 9.81 10.19 -5.86
CA LEU A 36 10.96 10.21 -4.96
C LEU A 36 10.70 10.99 -3.67
N ASN A 37 9.56 11.67 -3.55
CA ASN A 37 9.22 12.43 -2.36
C ASN A 37 9.06 11.50 -1.14
N LEU A 38 9.41 12.00 0.04
CA LEU A 38 9.29 11.23 1.28
C LEU A 38 7.84 10.79 1.52
N GLU A 39 6.88 11.66 1.23
CA GLU A 39 5.45 11.34 1.35
C GLU A 39 5.01 10.19 0.43
N ALA A 40 5.53 10.14 -0.80
CA ALA A 40 5.24 9.04 -1.72
C ALA A 40 5.81 7.72 -1.20
N GLN A 41 7.01 7.73 -0.62
CA GLN A 41 7.62 6.53 -0.04
C GLN A 41 6.88 6.05 1.21
N GLU A 42 6.41 6.97 2.06
CA GLU A 42 5.63 6.61 3.25
C GLU A 42 4.25 6.08 2.85
N ALA A 43 3.56 6.73 1.92
CA ALA A 43 2.31 6.25 1.34
C ALA A 43 2.45 4.83 0.73
N ALA A 44 3.56 4.55 0.04
CA ALA A 44 3.86 3.21 -0.50
C ALA A 44 3.98 2.15 0.61
N ARG A 45 4.63 2.49 1.73
CA ARG A 45 4.80 1.58 2.87
C ARG A 45 3.45 1.31 3.55
N GLU A 46 2.62 2.33 3.69
CA GLU A 46 1.28 2.19 4.27
C GLU A 46 0.36 1.36 3.40
N LEU A 47 0.38 1.56 2.08
CA LEU A 47 -0.32 0.70 1.12
C LEU A 47 0.03 -0.78 1.30
N VAL A 48 1.33 -1.09 1.39
CA VAL A 48 1.81 -2.46 1.62
C VAL A 48 1.36 -2.97 3.00
N MET A 49 1.45 -2.14 4.04
CA MET A 49 1.02 -2.50 5.39
C MET A 49 -0.48 -2.82 5.44
N TRP A 50 -1.33 -1.99 4.83
CA TRP A 50 -2.77 -2.21 4.76
C TRP A 50 -3.11 -3.48 3.98
N PHE A 51 -2.42 -3.74 2.87
CA PHE A 51 -2.57 -4.97 2.10
C PHE A 51 -2.21 -6.21 2.93
N GLU A 52 -1.12 -6.14 3.69
CA GLU A 52 -0.69 -7.20 4.60
C GLU A 52 -1.66 -7.42 5.76
N PHE A 53 -2.34 -6.35 6.19
CA PHE A 53 -3.41 -6.40 7.19
C PHE A 53 -4.72 -6.99 6.64
N GLY A 54 -4.85 -7.11 5.32
CA GLY A 54 -6.01 -7.69 4.63
C GLY A 54 -6.87 -6.71 3.85
N VAL A 55 -6.43 -5.45 3.71
CA VAL A 55 -7.08 -4.46 2.84
C VAL A 55 -6.56 -4.62 1.42
N ASP A 56 -7.19 -5.49 0.65
CA ASP A 56 -6.81 -5.80 -0.74
C ASP A 56 -7.66 -5.09 -1.79
N LYS A 57 -8.63 -4.29 -1.34
CA LYS A 57 -9.55 -3.59 -2.23
C LYS A 57 -8.96 -2.24 -2.66
N PRO A 58 -8.82 -1.97 -3.97
CA PRO A 58 -8.19 -0.75 -4.46
C PRO A 58 -8.93 0.52 -4.05
N HIS A 59 -10.26 0.49 -3.96
CA HIS A 59 -11.04 1.64 -3.47
C HIS A 59 -10.77 1.95 -2.00
N GLN A 60 -10.67 0.92 -1.14
CA GLN A 60 -10.38 1.14 0.27
C GLN A 60 -8.97 1.70 0.49
N LEU A 61 -7.99 1.17 -0.25
CA LEU A 61 -6.62 1.66 -0.22
C LEU A 61 -6.52 3.12 -0.70
N ARG A 62 -7.29 3.48 -1.74
CA ARG A 62 -7.39 4.86 -2.22
C ARG A 62 -8.02 5.79 -1.20
N GLU A 63 -9.10 5.35 -0.54
CA GLU A 63 -9.73 6.13 0.53
C GLU A 63 -8.77 6.35 1.69
N LEU A 64 -8.05 5.30 2.12
CA LEU A 64 -7.06 5.39 3.18
C LEU A 64 -5.93 6.37 2.84
N LEU A 65 -5.41 6.33 1.61
CA LEU A 65 -4.44 7.32 1.10
C LEU A 65 -4.98 8.76 1.10
N ALA A 66 -6.26 8.95 0.78
CA ALA A 66 -6.88 10.28 0.75
C ALA A 66 -7.22 10.82 2.15
N THR A 67 -7.40 9.95 3.14
CA THR A 67 -7.68 10.33 4.54
C THR A 67 -6.44 10.50 5.41
N ARG A 68 -5.27 10.17 4.87
CA ARG A 68 -3.97 10.35 5.52
C ARG A 68 -3.60 11.82 5.60
#